data_AF-A0A510G716-F1
#
_entry.id   AF-A0A510G716-F1
#
_cell.length_a   1.000
_cell.length_b   1.000
_cell.length_c   1.000
_cell.angle_alpha   90.00
_cell.angle_beta   90.00
_cell.angle_gamma   90.00
#
_symmetry.space_group_name_H-M   'P 1'
#
loop_
_entity.id
_entity.type
_entity.pdbx_description
1 polymer ?
#
loop_
_entity_poly.entity_id
_entity_poly.type
_entity_poly.pdbx_seq_one_letter_code
_entity_poly.pdbx_strand_id
1 'polypeptide(L)' 'MIILEDIIPDYAKDAEEVKITARCDKNFITCCNKFNNAINFRGEPLIPKKDFINLV' A
#
# COMPACT_ATOMS: atom_id res chain seq x y z
N MET A 1 2.86 -17.05 7.25
CA MET A 1 3.55 -17.38 5.99
C MET A 1 3.50 -16.15 5.10
N ILE A 2 4.65 -15.66 4.63
CA ILE A 2 4.76 -14.52 3.71
C ILE A 2 5.12 -15.09 2.35
N ILE A 3 4.42 -14.65 1.31
CA ILE A 3 4.65 -15.05 -0.08
C ILE A 3 5.07 -13.78 -0.83
N LEU A 4 6.11 -13.90 -1.64
CA LEU A 4 6.55 -12.85 -2.54
C LEU A 4 6.06 -13.15 -3.96
N GLU A 5 5.62 -12.13 -4.66
CA GLU A 5 5.23 -12.25 -6.08
C GLU A 5 6.47 -12.37 -6.98
N ASP A 6 7.55 -11.69 -6.61
CA ASP A 6 8.82 -11.66 -7.32
C ASP A 6 9.92 -12.43 -6.59
N ILE A 7 11.05 -12.64 -7.28
CA ILE A 7 12.27 -13.21 -6.71
C ILE A 7 12.81 -12.33 -5.58
N ILE A 8 13.47 -12.97 -4.61
CA ILE A 8 14.17 -12.25 -3.53
C ILE A 8 15.23 -11.34 -4.16
N PRO A 9 15.24 -10.03 -3.87
CA PRO A 9 16.19 -9.09 -4.46
C PRO A 9 17.61 -9.40 -3.98
N ASP A 10 18.61 -9.13 -4.82
CA ASP A 10 20.01 -9.54 -4.59
C ASP A 10 20.56 -9.10 -3.22
N TYR A 11 20.23 -7.89 -2.77
CA TYR A 11 20.70 -7.36 -1.48
C TYR A 11 20.14 -8.11 -0.26
N ALA A 12 19.06 -8.88 -0.42
CA ALA A 12 18.38 -9.60 0.66
C ALA A 12 18.61 -11.12 0.60
N LYS A 13 19.32 -11.65 -0.40
CA LYS A 13 19.51 -13.10 -0.60
C LYS A 13 20.30 -13.77 0.52
N ASP A 14 21.30 -13.07 1.04
CA ASP A 14 22.19 -13.59 2.10
C ASP A 14 21.87 -13.02 3.49
N ALA A 15 20.73 -12.32 3.61
CA ALA A 15 20.30 -11.74 4.88
C ALA A 15 19.67 -12.83 5.77
N GLU A 16 20.14 -12.93 7.01
CA GLU A 16 19.54 -13.81 8.03
C GLU A 16 18.15 -13.32 8.45
N GLU A 17 17.98 -11.99 8.51
CA GLU A 17 16.71 -11.35 8.83
C GLU A 17 16.43 -10.17 7.89
N VAL A 18 15.16 -9.98 7.58
CA VAL A 18 14.68 -8.83 6.81
C VAL A 18 13.56 -8.13 7.55
N LYS A 19 13.59 -6.80 7.55
CA LYS A 19 12.50 -5.97 8.08
C LYS A 19 11.51 -5.66 6.97
N ILE A 20 10.27 -6.10 7.16
CA ILE A 20 9.17 -5.79 6.24
C ILE A 20 8.29 -4.72 6.87
N THR A 21 7.98 -3.68 6.10
CA THR A 21 7.05 -2.61 6.51
C THR A 21 5.65 -2.94 6.01
N ALA A 22 4.63 -2.69 6.85
CA ALA A 22 3.25 -2.86 6.43
C ALA A 22 2.92 -1.95 5.23
N ARG A 23 2.45 -2.55 4.14
CA ARG A 23 1.98 -1.81 2.96
C ARG A 23 0.60 -1.20 3.21
N CYS A 24 0.36 -0.01 2.65
CA CYS A 24 -0.98 0.58 2.53
C CYS A 24 -1.65 0.06 1.25
N ASP A 25 -2.92 -0.32 1.33
CA ASP A 25 -3.75 -0.75 0.19
C ASP A 25 -4.31 0.44 -0.62
N LYS A 26 -3.91 1.67 -0.26
CA LYS A 26 -4.34 2.94 -0.85
C LYS A 26 -5.84 3.21 -0.72
N ASN A 27 -6.52 2.56 0.22
CA ASN A 27 -7.90 2.89 0.57
C ASN A 27 -7.93 3.92 1.71
N PHE A 28 -8.90 4.85 1.66
CA PHE A 28 -9.01 5.89 2.69
C PHE A 28 -9.38 5.32 4.06
N ILE A 29 -10.33 4.38 4.12
CA ILE A 29 -10.83 3.82 5.38
C ILE A 29 -9.72 3.06 6.12
N THR A 30 -8.88 2.32 5.41
CA THR A 30 -7.72 1.65 5.99
C THR A 30 -6.61 2.64 6.38
N CYS A 31 -6.38 3.69 5.60
CA CYS A 31 -5.47 4.78 5.98
C CYS A 31 -5.85 5.40 7.34
N CYS A 32 -7.15 5.62 7.56
CA CYS A 32 -7.69 6.09 8.84
C CYS A 32 -7.50 5.04 9.94
N ASN A 33 -8.09 3.85 9.75
CA ASN A 33 -8.27 2.90 10.85
C ASN A 33 -6.99 2.12 11.21
N LYS A 34 -6.14 1.83 10.21
CA LYS A 34 -4.92 1.03 10.40
C LYS A 34 -3.69 1.90 10.67
N PHE A 35 -3.63 3.08 10.07
CA PHE A 35 -2.43 3.93 10.11
C PHE A 35 -2.63 5.28 10.83
N ASN A 36 -3.88 5.63 11.19
CA ASN A 36 -4.22 6.92 11.80
C ASN A 36 -3.65 8.13 11.04
N ASN A 37 -3.63 8.06 9.70
CA ASN A 37 -2.94 9.03 8.85
C ASN A 37 -3.87 9.67 7.81
N ALA A 38 -5.13 9.90 8.18
CA ALA A 38 -6.14 10.47 7.31
C ALA A 38 -5.73 11.84 6.74
N ILE A 39 -5.09 12.68 7.55
CA ILE A 39 -4.69 14.06 7.20
C ILE A 39 -3.68 14.13 6.04
N ASN A 40 -2.92 13.06 5.81
CA ASN A 40 -1.93 13.00 4.73
C ASN A 40 -2.38 12.14 3.55
N PHE A 41 -3.66 11.77 3.46
CA PHE A 41 -4.19 11.03 2.32
C PHE A 41 -4.18 11.93 1.06
N ARG A 42 -3.60 11.45 -0.05
CA ARG A 42 -3.41 12.21 -1.30
C ARG A 42 -4.30 11.74 -2.45
N GLY A 43 -5.49 11.26 -2.13
CA GLY A 43 -6.52 10.91 -3.11
C GLY A 43 -7.80 11.66 -2.82
N GLU A 44 -8.83 11.38 -3.62
CA GLU A 44 -10.13 12.05 -3.56
C GLU A 44 -11.20 11.09 -3.00
N PRO A 45 -11.27 10.87 -1.67
CA PRO A 45 -12.09 9.80 -1.09
C PRO A 45 -13.60 10.02 -1.20
N LEU A 46 -14.03 11.26 -1.43
CA LEU A 46 -15.44 11.64 -1.51
C LEU A 46 -15.96 11.72 -2.94
N ILE A 47 -15.07 11.67 -3.94
CA ILE A 47 -15.50 11.67 -5.34
C ILE A 47 -16.17 10.32 -5.63
N PRO A 48 -17.44 10.31 -6.08
CA PRO A 48 -18.09 9.08 -6.48
C PRO A 48 -17.32 8.39 -7.61
N LYS A 49 -17.22 7.06 -7.57
CA LYS A 49 -16.49 6.28 -8.59
C LYS A 49 -16.92 6.58 -10.04
N LYS A 50 -18.20 6.92 -10.24
CA LYS A 50 -18.75 7.26 -11.57
C LYS A 50 -18.11 8.50 -12.20
N ASP A 51 -17.48 9.35 -11.40
CA ASP A 51 -16.89 10.62 -11.84
C ASP A 51 -15.40 10.47 -12.20
N PHE A 52 -14.82 9.28 -12.01
CA PHE A 52 -13.47 8.98 -12.48
C PHE A 52 -13.50 8.64 -13.97
N ILE A 53 -12.79 9.43 -14.77
CA ILE A 53 -12.51 9.08 -16.17
C ILE A 53 -11.48 7.95 -16.12
N ASN A 54 -11.87 6.77 -16.61
CA ASN A 54 -10.91 5.70 -16.88
C ASN A 54 -10.05 6.12 -18.08
N LEU A 55 -8.99 6.87 -17.83
CA LEU A 55 -7.90 7.03 -18.78
C LEU A 55 -7.13 5.71 -18.75
N VAL A 56 -7.42 4.87 -19.74
CA VAL A 56 -6.66 3.66 -20.04
C VAL A 56 -5.36 4.06 -20.74
#